data_AF-A0A6I1EHM1-F1
#
_entry.id   AF-A0A6I1EHM1-F1
#
_cell.length_a   1.000
_cell.length_b   1.000
_cell.length_c   1.000
_cell.angle_alpha   90.00
_cell.angle_beta   90.00
_cell.angle_gamma   90.00
#
_symmetry.space_group_name_H-M   'P 1'
#
loop_
_entity.id
_entity.type
_entity.pdbx_description
1 polymer ?
#
loop_
_entity_poly.entity_id
_entity_poly.type
_entity_poly.pdbx_seq_one_letter_code
_entity_poly.pdbx_strand_id
1 'polypeptide(L)'
;NTDRASIDAFAAWCRECNPDIILMESTGSLWQSPYEALERAGFTSEQLALINARDAKAAAGRKTDRKDASRLASLARTGNFKKSFVPEKAFRLQRVIPRDLQKNRNDISRTSNRFGKSLISRMPGLQRYSATSAEAKAASLILMAKLRDDPHLFDVIKQNSRRCGKP
;
A
#
# COMPACT_ATOMS: atom_id res chain seq x y z
N ASN A 1 -7.37 -15.93 9.99
CA ASN A 1 -8.26 -15.36 11.01
C ASN A 1 -7.49 -15.19 12.29
N THR A 2 -6.94 -14.01 12.53
CA THR A 2 -6.44 -13.63 13.86
C THR A 2 -7.58 -12.89 14.52
N ASP A 3 -8.32 -13.58 15.37
CA ASP A 3 -9.42 -13.02 16.14
C ASP A 3 -8.89 -12.06 17.21
N ARG A 4 -9.67 -11.01 17.51
CA ARG A 4 -9.29 -9.98 18.48
C ARG A 4 -9.05 -10.57 19.87
N ALA A 5 -9.81 -11.61 20.24
CA ALA A 5 -9.67 -12.29 21.51
C ALA A 5 -8.30 -12.97 21.65
N SER A 6 -7.82 -13.68 20.63
CA SER A 6 -6.47 -14.25 20.64
C SER A 6 -5.36 -13.22 20.78
N ILE A 7 -5.49 -12.03 20.17
CA ILE A 7 -4.48 -10.96 20.31
C ILE A 7 -4.50 -10.39 21.73
N ASP A 8 -5.69 -10.20 22.30
CA ASP A 8 -5.83 -9.68 23.67
C ASP A 8 -5.30 -10.70 24.70
N ALA A 9 -5.53 -12.00 24.48
CA ALA A 9 -4.95 -13.08 25.28
C ALA A 9 -3.41 -13.11 25.18
N PHE A 10 -2.87 -12.91 23.97
CA PHE A 10 -1.42 -12.78 23.78
C PHE A 10 -0.84 -11.59 24.55
N ALA A 11 -1.51 -10.43 24.51
CA ALA A 11 -1.06 -9.25 25.24
C ALA A 11 -1.10 -9.45 26.76
N ALA A 12 -2.10 -10.17 27.27
CA ALA A 12 -2.18 -10.56 28.68
C ALA A 12 -1.04 -11.51 29.08
N TRP A 13 -0.76 -12.53 28.26
CA TRP A 13 0.37 -13.44 28.49
C TRP A 13 1.72 -12.70 28.48
N CYS A 14 1.93 -11.76 27.56
CA CYS A 14 3.13 -10.93 27.56
C CYS A 14 3.27 -10.11 28.85
N ARG A 15 2.17 -9.62 29.42
CA ARG A 15 2.20 -8.92 30.71
C ARG A 15 2.61 -9.84 31.85
N GLU A 16 2.09 -11.06 31.90
CA GLU A 16 2.46 -12.04 32.93
C GLU A 16 3.96 -12.37 32.88
N CYS A 17 4.55 -12.40 31.68
CA CYS A 17 5.98 -12.63 31.50
C CYS A 17 6.88 -11.45 31.94
N ASN A 18 6.30 -10.26 32.17
CA ASN A 18 6.99 -9.01 32.53
C ASN A 18 8.31 -8.74 31.76
N PRO A 19 8.27 -8.67 30.41
CA PRO A 19 9.47 -8.47 29.61
C PRO A 19 10.00 -7.04 29.73
N ASP A 20 11.33 -6.90 29.78
CA ASP A 20 12.00 -5.59 29.70
C ASP A 20 11.73 -4.91 28.34
N ILE A 21 11.72 -5.70 27.26
CA ILE A 21 11.50 -5.23 25.91
C ILE A 21 10.79 -6.27 25.04
N ILE A 22 9.86 -5.80 24.22
CA ILE A 22 9.16 -6.59 23.19
C ILE A 22 9.64 -6.09 21.83
N LEU A 23 10.32 -6.97 21.09
CA LEU A 23 10.85 -6.68 19.78
C LEU A 23 9.97 -7.30 18.69
N MET A 24 9.57 -6.49 17.71
CA MET A 24 8.71 -6.91 16.60
C MET A 24 9.34 -6.53 15.26
N GLU A 25 9.22 -7.40 14.27
CA GLU A 25 9.60 -7.08 12.89
C GLU A 25 8.50 -6.23 12.24
N SER A 26 8.85 -5.08 11.67
CA SER A 26 7.94 -4.20 10.94
C SER A 26 7.69 -4.71 9.52
N THR A 27 7.22 -5.94 9.37
CA THR A 27 6.90 -6.53 8.06
C THR A 27 5.44 -6.28 7.71
N GLY A 28 5.19 -5.45 6.70
CA GLY A 28 3.82 -5.15 6.24
C GLY A 28 2.96 -4.43 7.28
N SER A 29 1.65 -4.70 7.28
CA SER A 29 0.67 -4.12 8.20
C SER A 29 0.38 -4.97 9.44
N LEU A 30 0.91 -6.19 9.50
CA LEU A 30 0.53 -7.19 10.53
C LEU A 30 1.01 -6.83 11.94
N TRP A 31 1.98 -5.93 12.08
CA TRP A 31 2.45 -5.49 13.39
C TRP A 31 1.47 -4.56 14.11
N GLN A 32 0.55 -3.90 13.39
CA GLN A 32 -0.30 -2.85 13.96
C GLN A 32 -1.24 -3.40 15.03
N SER A 33 -1.97 -4.47 14.73
CA SER A 33 -2.93 -5.08 15.66
C SER A 33 -2.31 -5.57 16.98
N PRO A 34 -1.22 -6.37 16.97
CA PRO A 34 -0.55 -6.77 18.21
C PRO A 34 0.11 -5.59 18.94
N TYR A 35 0.68 -4.61 18.22
CA TYR A 35 1.25 -3.42 18.86
C TYR A 35 0.18 -2.61 19.61
N GLU A 36 -0.98 -2.39 18.99
CA GLU A 36 -2.11 -1.69 19.63
C GLU A 36 -2.71 -2.49 20.80
N ALA A 37 -2.67 -3.82 20.76
CA ALA A 37 -3.09 -4.64 21.88
C ALA A 37 -2.12 -4.56 23.06
N LEU A 38 -0.81 -4.52 22.80
CA LEU A 38 0.20 -4.32 23.84
C LEU A 38 0.13 -2.91 24.45
N GLU A 39 -0.10 -1.88 23.64
CA GLU A 39 -0.37 -0.52 24.15
C GLU A 39 -1.62 -0.48 25.03
N ARG A 40 -2.72 -1.14 24.60
CA ARG A 40 -3.95 -1.26 25.40
C ARG A 40 -3.75 -2.03 26.68
N ALA A 41 -2.89 -3.06 26.64
CA ALA A 41 -2.51 -3.75 27.84
C ALA A 41 -1.87 -2.72 28.77
N GLY A 42 -0.90 -1.92 28.31
CA GLY A 42 -0.23 -0.89 29.12
C GLY A 42 1.30 -0.88 28.98
N PHE A 43 1.82 -1.51 27.92
CA PHE A 43 3.23 -1.40 27.56
C PHE A 43 3.52 0.00 27.01
N THR A 44 4.64 0.58 27.42
CA THR A 44 5.04 1.92 26.95
C THR A 44 5.76 1.86 25.61
N SER A 45 5.86 3.02 24.94
CA SER A 45 6.68 3.16 23.74
C SER A 45 8.17 2.91 23.98
N GLU A 46 8.65 2.76 25.21
CA GLU A 46 10.03 2.38 25.52
C GLU A 46 10.21 0.87 25.44
N GLN A 47 9.29 0.12 26.07
CA GLN A 47 9.27 -1.35 26.08
C GLN A 47 8.90 -1.95 24.73
N LEU A 48 8.13 -1.25 23.90
CA LEU A 48 7.74 -1.74 22.58
C LEU A 48 8.71 -1.23 21.49
N ALA A 49 9.46 -2.14 20.86
CA ALA A 49 10.40 -1.82 19.80
C ALA A 49 10.02 -2.52 18.48
N LEU A 50 9.86 -1.72 17.43
CA LEU A 50 9.72 -2.21 16.06
C LEU A 50 11.06 -2.08 15.33
N ILE A 51 11.47 -3.11 14.59
CA ILE A 51 12.68 -3.10 13.78
C ILE A 51 12.36 -3.26 12.31
N ASN A 52 13.15 -2.62 11.46
CA ASN A 52 13.02 -2.82 10.02
C ASN A 52 13.49 -4.23 9.66
N ALA A 53 12.75 -4.94 8.82
CA ALA A 53 13.13 -6.26 8.29
C ALA A 53 14.54 -6.25 7.65
N ARG A 54 14.97 -5.12 7.09
CA ARG A 54 16.31 -4.95 6.50
C ARG A 54 17.42 -5.00 7.56
N ASP A 55 17.14 -4.43 8.73
CA ASP A 55 18.08 -4.41 9.87
C ASP A 55 18.01 -5.75 10.62
N ALA A 56 16.86 -6.41 10.58
CA ALA A 56 16.64 -7.78 11.05
C ALA A 56 17.19 -8.86 10.10
N LYS A 57 18.14 -8.52 9.22
CA LYS A 57 18.63 -9.36 8.11
C LYS A 57 18.88 -10.79 8.60
N ALA A 58 18.08 -11.76 8.13
CA ALA A 58 18.25 -13.16 8.52
C ALA A 58 19.55 -13.72 7.90
N ALA A 59 20.23 -14.60 8.63
CA ALA A 59 21.31 -15.39 8.05
C ALA A 59 20.76 -16.24 6.89
N ALA A 60 21.53 -16.39 5.82
CA ALA A 60 21.12 -17.16 4.64
C ALA A 60 20.73 -18.60 5.05
N GLY A 61 19.49 -18.99 4.80
CA GLY A 61 18.96 -20.30 5.19
C GLY A 61 17.42 -20.34 5.22
N ARG A 62 16.86 -21.50 5.58
CA ARG A 62 15.40 -21.73 5.65
C ARG A 62 14.80 -20.93 6.82
N LYS A 63 14.11 -19.85 6.49
CA LYS A 63 13.34 -18.99 7.41
C LYS A 63 12.19 -19.81 8.01
N THR A 64 12.11 -19.87 9.34
CA THR A 64 10.97 -20.43 10.07
C THR A 64 10.59 -19.46 11.19
N ASP A 65 9.29 -19.29 11.44
CA ASP A 65 8.80 -18.29 12.42
C ASP A 65 9.45 -18.47 13.80
N ARG A 66 9.70 -19.72 14.22
CA ARG A 66 10.41 -20.04 15.47
C ARG A 66 11.86 -19.55 15.48
N LYS A 67 12.60 -19.71 14.36
CA LYS A 67 13.99 -19.25 14.26
C LYS A 67 14.06 -17.72 14.22
N ASP A 68 13.11 -17.08 13.54
CA ASP A 68 13.02 -15.62 13.51
C ASP A 68 12.72 -15.04 14.89
N ALA A 69 11.76 -15.61 15.61
CA ALA A 69 11.45 -15.20 16.99
C ALA A 69 12.67 -15.35 17.92
N SER A 70 13.39 -16.48 17.84
CA SER A 70 14.61 -16.69 18.61
C SER A 70 15.71 -15.67 18.28
N ARG A 71 15.84 -15.29 17.00
CA ARG A 71 16.82 -14.29 16.55
C ARG A 71 16.46 -12.90 17.07
N LEU A 72 15.18 -12.51 16.97
CA LEU A 72 14.67 -11.26 17.54
C LEU A 72 14.91 -11.18 19.04
N ALA A 73 14.67 -12.27 19.77
CA ALA A 73 14.94 -12.33 21.20
C ALA A 73 16.44 -12.15 21.52
N SER A 74 17.34 -12.72 20.71
CA SER A 74 18.78 -12.48 20.88
C SER A 74 19.20 -11.04 20.56
N LEU A 75 18.60 -10.41 19.54
CA LEU A 75 18.82 -8.99 19.25
C LEU A 75 18.34 -8.09 20.40
N ALA A 76 17.16 -8.39 20.95
CA ALA A 76 16.62 -7.69 22.11
C ALA A 76 17.56 -7.78 23.32
N ARG A 77 18.06 -8.98 23.64
CA ARG A 77 19.00 -9.21 24.75
C ARG A 77 20.34 -8.49 24.60
N THR A 78 20.83 -8.38 23.37
CA THR A 78 22.12 -7.72 23.09
C THR A 78 21.99 -6.20 22.99
N GLY A 79 20.77 -5.66 22.91
CA GLY A 79 20.53 -4.23 22.67
C GLY A 79 20.97 -3.75 21.27
N ASN A 80 21.45 -4.65 20.40
CA ASN A 80 22.01 -4.31 19.10
C ASN A 80 20.92 -4.21 18.03
N PHE A 81 19.98 -3.28 18.21
CA PHE A 81 18.93 -3.02 17.24
C PHE A 81 18.64 -1.52 17.15
N LYS A 82 18.23 -1.09 15.96
CA LYS A 82 17.74 0.28 15.74
C LYS A 82 16.22 0.26 15.77
N LYS A 83 15.66 0.96 16.75
CA LYS A 83 14.22 1.13 16.87
C LYS A 83 13.68 1.99 15.73
N SER A 84 12.65 1.51 15.07
CA SER A 84 11.86 2.25 14.10
C SER A 84 10.98 3.25 14.83
N PHE A 85 10.84 4.44 14.27
CA PHE A 85 9.95 5.45 14.83
C PHE A 85 8.48 5.03 14.65
N VAL A 86 7.77 4.90 15.76
CA VAL A 86 6.33 4.65 15.79
C VAL A 86 5.66 5.92 16.31
N PRO A 87 4.85 6.61 15.49
CA PRO A 87 4.11 7.77 15.96
C PRO A 87 3.06 7.37 17.01
N GLU A 88 2.66 8.33 17.83
CA GLU A 88 1.53 8.17 18.75
C GLU A 88 0.27 7.72 17.99
N LYS A 89 -0.61 7.02 18.70
CA LYS A 89 -1.84 6.44 18.15
C LYS A 89 -2.68 7.43 17.36
N ALA A 90 -2.84 8.66 17.86
CA ALA A 90 -3.61 9.71 17.17
C ALA A 90 -3.07 9.97 15.75
N PHE A 91 -1.75 10.14 15.62
CA PHE A 91 -1.12 10.36 14.32
C PHE A 91 -1.17 9.11 13.42
N ARG A 92 -1.08 7.91 13.99
CA ARG A 92 -1.22 6.67 13.21
C ARG A 92 -2.60 6.56 12.57
N LEU A 93 -3.66 6.84 13.33
CA LEU A 93 -5.04 6.84 12.84
C LEU A 93 -5.26 7.90 11.76
N GLN A 94 -4.77 9.12 11.98
CA GLN A 94 -4.87 10.20 11.00
C GLN A 94 -4.16 9.87 9.68
N ARG A 95 -3.07 9.09 9.72
CA ARG A 95 -2.34 8.67 8.51
C ARG A 95 -3.05 7.61 7.67
N VAL A 96 -4.10 6.96 8.18
CA VAL A 96 -4.87 5.96 7.42
C VAL A 96 -5.59 6.64 6.25
N ILE A 97 -6.31 7.73 6.52
CA ILE A 97 -7.09 8.49 5.54
C ILE A 97 -6.26 8.96 4.33
N PRO A 98 -5.15 9.71 4.48
CA PRO A 98 -4.38 10.19 3.33
C PRO A 98 -3.71 9.04 2.55
N ARG A 99 -3.35 7.93 3.22
CA ARG A 99 -2.81 6.75 2.54
C ARG A 99 -3.87 6.09 1.67
N ASP A 100 -5.10 5.97 2.17
CA ASP A 100 -6.18 5.37 1.40
C ASP A 100 -6.62 6.28 0.24
N LEU A 101 -6.65 7.60 0.44
CA LEU A 101 -6.82 8.56 -0.66
C LEU A 101 -5.74 8.40 -1.74
N GLN A 102 -4.46 8.30 -1.34
CA GLN A 102 -3.37 8.11 -2.29
C GLN A 102 -3.49 6.77 -3.04
N LYS A 103 -3.86 5.67 -2.35
CA LYS A 103 -4.10 4.37 -2.98
C LYS A 103 -5.24 4.45 -3.98
N ASN A 104 -6.38 5.01 -3.59
CA ASN A 104 -7.54 5.16 -4.46
C ASN A 104 -7.20 5.99 -5.71
N ARG A 105 -6.44 7.07 -5.55
CA ARG A 105 -5.95 7.88 -6.68
C ARG A 105 -5.05 7.08 -7.63
N ASN A 106 -4.15 6.27 -7.07
CA ASN A 106 -3.29 5.39 -7.86
C ASN A 106 -4.11 4.31 -8.57
N ASP A 107 -5.15 3.78 -7.93
CA ASP A 107 -6.01 2.74 -8.50
C ASP A 107 -6.92 3.28 -9.61
N ILE A 108 -7.42 4.52 -9.49
CA ILE A 108 -8.08 5.24 -10.58
C ILE A 108 -7.13 5.36 -11.78
N SER A 109 -5.91 5.84 -11.57
CA SER A 109 -4.91 5.97 -12.64
C SER A 109 -4.56 4.63 -13.29
N ARG A 110 -4.35 3.58 -12.49
CA ARG A 110 -4.11 2.21 -12.99
C ARG A 110 -5.27 1.69 -13.82
N THR A 111 -6.49 1.91 -13.34
CA THR A 111 -7.72 1.47 -14.00
C THR A 111 -7.90 2.21 -15.32
N SER A 112 -7.73 3.54 -15.34
CA SER A 112 -7.76 4.38 -16.54
C SER A 112 -6.72 3.94 -17.58
N ASN A 113 -5.48 3.69 -17.14
CA ASN A 113 -4.41 3.18 -18.00
C ASN A 113 -4.71 1.78 -18.57
N ARG A 114 -5.28 0.90 -17.74
CA ARG A 114 -5.71 -0.43 -18.19
C ARG A 114 -6.84 -0.34 -19.22
N PHE A 115 -7.81 0.54 -19.03
CA PHE A 115 -8.85 0.80 -20.02
C PHE A 115 -8.26 1.30 -21.34
N GLY A 116 -7.34 2.28 -21.29
CA GLY A 116 -6.63 2.76 -22.48
C GLY A 116 -5.94 1.62 -23.24
N LYS A 117 -5.19 0.77 -22.53
CA LYS A 117 -4.53 -0.41 -23.13
C LYS A 117 -5.52 -1.41 -23.72
N SER A 118 -6.61 -1.70 -23.03
CA SER A 118 -7.64 -2.63 -23.53
C SER A 118 -8.30 -2.13 -24.81
N LEU A 119 -8.57 -0.82 -24.92
CA LEU A 119 -9.16 -0.23 -26.12
C LEU A 119 -8.20 -0.28 -27.31
N ILE A 120 -6.93 0.11 -27.09
CA ILE A 120 -5.85 0.02 -28.10
C ILE A 120 -5.69 -1.39 -28.64
N SER A 121 -5.77 -2.41 -27.76
CA SER A 121 -5.59 -3.81 -28.14
C SER A 121 -6.77 -4.40 -28.91
N ARG A 122 -8.01 -3.95 -28.65
CA ARG A 122 -9.23 -4.55 -29.22
C ARG A 122 -9.82 -3.78 -30.41
N MET A 123 -9.42 -2.52 -30.60
CA MET A 123 -9.93 -1.64 -31.67
C MET A 123 -8.76 -1.16 -32.55
N PRO A 124 -8.34 -1.94 -33.57
CA PRO A 124 -7.30 -1.51 -34.50
C PRO A 124 -7.76 -0.23 -35.23
N GLY A 125 -6.97 0.84 -35.13
CA GLY A 125 -7.30 2.18 -35.64
C GLY A 125 -7.35 3.27 -34.57
N LEU A 126 -7.61 2.91 -33.30
CA LEU A 126 -7.61 3.85 -32.16
C LEU A 126 -6.21 4.13 -31.57
N GLN A 127 -5.19 3.39 -32.02
CA GLN A 127 -3.80 3.50 -31.54
C GLN A 127 -3.17 4.88 -31.83
N ARG A 128 -3.70 5.61 -32.81
CA ARG A 128 -3.22 6.97 -33.17
C ARG A 128 -3.84 8.09 -32.33
N TYR A 129 -4.94 7.82 -31.63
CA TYR A 129 -5.65 8.81 -30.81
C TYR A 129 -5.28 8.76 -29.33
N SER A 130 -4.39 7.84 -28.92
CA SER A 130 -4.03 7.62 -27.53
C SER A 130 -2.94 8.58 -27.05
N ALA A 131 -3.33 9.77 -26.62
CA ALA A 131 -2.48 10.60 -25.76
C ALA A 131 -3.24 11.23 -24.58
N THR A 132 -4.47 10.79 -24.32
CA THR A 132 -5.32 11.41 -23.33
C THR A 132 -6.02 10.32 -22.53
N SER A 133 -5.92 10.41 -21.20
CA SER A 133 -6.74 9.61 -20.29
C SER A 133 -8.19 9.65 -20.76
N ALA A 134 -8.95 8.58 -20.60
CA ALA A 134 -10.38 8.55 -20.93
C ALA A 134 -11.20 9.65 -20.21
N GLU A 135 -10.61 10.25 -19.16
CA GLU A 135 -11.12 11.37 -18.38
C GLU A 135 -10.90 12.74 -19.02
N ALA A 136 -9.99 12.86 -19.99
CA ALA A 136 -9.84 14.10 -20.74
C ALA A 136 -11.07 14.28 -21.63
N LYS A 137 -11.80 15.40 -21.44
CA LYS A 137 -13.03 15.73 -22.19
C LYS A 137 -12.90 15.47 -23.70
N ALA A 138 -11.76 15.81 -24.27
CA ALA A 138 -11.41 15.55 -25.67
C ALA A 138 -11.41 14.06 -26.07
N ALA A 139 -10.80 13.19 -25.25
CA ALA A 139 -10.75 11.75 -25.52
C ALA A 139 -12.13 11.09 -25.42
N SER A 140 -12.91 11.51 -24.42
CA SER A 140 -14.28 11.02 -24.23
C SER A 140 -15.17 11.38 -25.42
N LEU A 141 -15.09 12.63 -25.91
CA LEU A 141 -15.85 13.09 -27.07
C LEU A 141 -15.49 12.31 -28.36
N ILE A 142 -14.20 12.08 -28.61
CA ILE A 142 -13.74 11.29 -29.77
C ILE A 142 -14.22 9.84 -29.66
N LEU A 143 -14.14 9.24 -28.47
CA LEU A 143 -14.60 7.87 -28.23
C LEU A 143 -16.11 7.75 -28.43
N MET A 144 -16.89 8.70 -27.91
CA MET A 144 -18.36 8.73 -28.05
C MET A 144 -18.79 8.94 -29.51
N ALA A 145 -18.11 9.82 -30.24
CA ALA A 145 -18.34 10.00 -31.68
C ALA A 145 -18.06 8.71 -32.45
N LYS A 146 -16.99 7.97 -32.10
CA LYS A 146 -16.69 6.69 -32.74
C LYS A 146 -17.69 5.59 -32.38
N LEU A 147 -18.13 5.51 -31.13
CA LEU A 147 -19.15 4.55 -30.68
C LEU A 147 -20.51 4.76 -31.34
N ARG A 148 -20.83 6.00 -31.72
CA ARG A 148 -22.07 6.35 -32.42
C ARG A 148 -21.95 6.25 -33.95
N ASP A 149 -20.79 5.84 -34.46
CA ASP A 149 -20.41 5.92 -35.89
C ASP A 149 -20.81 7.26 -36.52
N ASP A 150 -20.47 8.34 -35.82
CA ASP A 150 -20.75 9.70 -36.24
C ASP A 150 -20.02 10.00 -37.58
N PRO A 151 -20.74 10.44 -38.64
CA PRO A 151 -20.14 10.78 -39.92
C PRO A 151 -19.10 11.92 -39.82
N HIS A 152 -19.16 12.74 -38.77
CA HIS A 152 -18.24 13.87 -38.52
C HIS A 152 -17.11 13.55 -37.54
N LEU A 153 -16.81 12.25 -37.31
CA LEU A 153 -15.75 11.81 -36.40
C LEU A 153 -14.40 12.52 -36.64
N PHE A 154 -14.02 12.72 -37.90
CA PHE A 154 -12.74 13.35 -38.24
C PHE A 154 -12.67 14.83 -37.84
N ASP A 155 -13.80 15.54 -37.86
CA ASP A 155 -13.89 16.94 -37.44
C ASP A 155 -13.79 17.06 -35.92
N VAL A 156 -14.47 16.16 -35.19
CA VAL A 156 -14.39 16.05 -33.73
C VAL A 156 -12.94 15.77 -33.30
N ILE A 157 -12.22 14.91 -34.01
CA ILE A 157 -10.81 14.62 -33.74
C ILE A 157 -9.93 15.85 -33.96
N LYS A 158 -10.09 16.57 -35.08
CA LYS A 158 -9.28 17.76 -35.40
C LYS A 158 -9.47 18.88 -34.37
N GLN A 159 -10.69 19.10 -33.91
CA GLN A 159 -10.99 20.15 -32.93
C GLN A 159 -10.45 19.81 -31.53
N ASN A 160 -10.44 18.53 -31.16
CA ASN A 160 -10.16 18.10 -29.79
C ASN A 160 -8.75 17.52 -29.58
N SER A 161 -8.03 17.18 -30.65
CA SER A 161 -6.66 16.64 -30.59
C SER A 161 -5.63 17.65 -31.06
N ARG A 162 -4.83 18.20 -30.12
CA ARG A 162 -3.68 19.07 -30.44
C ARG A 162 -2.58 18.36 -31.26
N ARG A 163 -2.57 17.01 -31.28
CA ARG A 163 -1.55 16.20 -31.94
C ARG A 163 -1.88 15.87 -33.41
N CYS A 164 -3.15 16.04 -33.82
CA CYS A 164 -3.62 15.73 -35.18
C CYS A 164 -3.73 16.97 -36.08
N GLY A 165 -3.26 18.14 -35.61
CA GLY A 165 -3.42 19.44 -36.28
C GLY A 165 -2.16 19.99 -36.96
N LYS A 166 -1.13 19.17 -37.24
CA LYS A 166 -0.04 19.60 -38.13
C LYS A 166 -0.01 18.68 -39.36
N PRO A 167 0.16 19.25 -40.57
CA PRO A 167 0.26 18.49 -41.81
C PRO A 167 1.41 17.49 -41.76
#